data_AF-D8LJ62-F1
#
_entry.id   AF-D8LJ62-F1
#
_cell.length_a   1.000
_cell.length_b   1.000
_cell.length_c   1.000
_cell.angle_alpha   90.00
_cell.angle_beta   90.00
_cell.angle_gamma   90.00
#
_symmetry.space_group_name_H-M   'P 1'
#
loop_
_entity.id
_entity.type
_entity.pdbx_description
1 polymer ?
#
loop_
_entity_poly.entity_id
_entity_poly.type
_entity_poly.pdbx_seq_one_letter_code
_entity_poly.pdbx_strand_id
1 'polypeptide(L)'
;MVSVSRPGTAVFYLAAVTVGTAANQGGPELNFRQHEHQPPASPMLPPFLEGQPERWQARFYGPDVRVAPHTAAGPGLRSASTGVPASFTIRLAGVDASGARPEQQGEKNPDWDYNVDKKRFIYVWVASEDNVFVAGVRNNGNGTLTAAYESSFPGDYLVHVEDVNLKVQDHFGRGRPIIGSPFSLTVSGDPAVDVDALPVCGGEGEEEDLASSYWRTGSWVSSNIAARNHGVLRDGWVFQPKTCVYEAFSYDDLMLLAGLDEPAWLLALGNSILRGIFLTILDMALAQGQKDEFSTSVVKKCWGFIDIRIGNLRISYQDLRLYTVSSVDDATVCNDEKLASGSTAAYVSSAELFLQDTIFRENKPWPSVIWAPSNMIDSDEAPNLQISVLMDALPSSWRGTLVMLDQLYGYGYGWNTGNPTLATLSGVKPVNEFSPATRDSGLERMERYRQRDPRVTFMSAFPMYQGRLFENEESRIGERCYGCSIHYHYVSDDPNSPEAYGGAKMVHSAVTEMLANVLITRAVGTKAALRERAGTHSSDVTSTAEERQADTRTFELCTDCPATLIPLHVKPSPLLKCDTVSALPGNATVGKAWDDERCPDWCMAREPDRQASKGTGLVDVRVCETTSTGKDHG
;
A
#
# COMPACT_ATOMS: atom_id res chain seq x y z
N MET A 1 22.17 66.50 -32.54
CA MET A 1 21.46 67.62 -31.88
C MET A 1 20.41 67.05 -30.96
N VAL A 2 20.29 67.66 -29.79
CA VAL A 2 19.68 67.17 -28.55
C VAL A 2 18.19 67.53 -28.45
N SER A 3 17.38 66.63 -27.88
CA SER A 3 16.16 66.91 -27.10
C SER A 3 15.59 65.55 -26.61
N VAL A 4 16.02 64.98 -25.49
CA VAL A 4 15.52 65.14 -24.10
C VAL A 4 13.98 65.18 -23.96
N SER A 5 13.41 64.08 -23.48
CA SER A 5 12.37 64.10 -22.44
C SER A 5 12.58 62.90 -21.51
N ARG A 6 12.52 63.15 -20.20
CA ARG A 6 12.93 62.26 -19.10
C ARG A 6 11.75 61.43 -18.55
N PRO A 7 12.06 60.31 -17.86
CA PRO A 7 11.11 59.41 -17.20
C PRO A 7 10.75 59.85 -15.77
N GLY A 8 9.65 59.29 -15.26
CA GLY A 8 9.15 59.49 -13.90
C GLY A 8 9.92 58.68 -12.86
N THR A 9 10.18 59.33 -11.73
CA THR A 9 10.92 58.85 -10.56
C THR A 9 9.95 58.31 -9.51
N ALA A 10 10.21 57.11 -8.98
CA ALA A 10 9.67 56.64 -7.71
C ALA A 10 10.75 56.82 -6.62
N VAL A 11 10.30 57.32 -5.46
CA VAL A 11 11.10 57.83 -4.35
C VAL A 11 11.56 56.68 -3.44
N PHE A 12 12.88 56.59 -3.20
CA PHE A 12 13.47 55.78 -2.13
C PHE A 12 13.79 56.70 -0.93
N TYR A 13 13.35 56.32 0.26
CA TYR A 13 13.82 56.92 1.50
C TYR A 13 14.95 56.08 2.09
N LEU A 14 16.15 56.66 2.12
CA LEU A 14 17.27 56.25 2.96
C LEU A 14 17.07 56.84 4.37
N ALA A 15 17.26 56.02 5.40
CA ALA A 15 17.60 56.50 6.73
C ALA A 15 18.79 55.67 7.25
N ALA A 16 19.91 56.36 7.43
CA ALA A 16 21.09 55.87 8.11
C ALA A 16 20.98 56.16 9.62
N VAL A 17 21.32 55.20 10.47
CA VAL A 17 21.65 55.46 11.88
C VAL A 17 22.87 54.61 12.30
N THR A 18 23.66 55.24 13.15
CA THR A 18 25.06 55.13 13.56
C THR A 18 25.52 53.87 14.30
N VAL A 19 26.83 53.63 14.18
CA VAL A 19 27.68 52.70 14.94
C VAL A 19 27.83 53.15 16.41
N GLY A 20 27.66 52.22 17.35
CA GLY A 20 27.99 52.39 18.77
C GLY A 20 28.37 51.05 19.41
N THR A 21 29.49 51.04 20.14
CA THR A 21 30.20 49.88 20.69
C THR A 21 29.65 49.35 22.03
N ALA A 22 29.66 48.02 22.18
CA ALA A 22 29.87 47.19 23.38
C ALA A 22 28.96 47.33 24.63
N ALA A 23 28.22 46.26 24.97
CA ALA A 23 28.31 45.51 26.24
C ALA A 23 27.21 44.42 26.34
N ASN A 24 27.55 43.27 26.92
CA ASN A 24 26.69 42.14 27.30
C ASN A 24 25.32 42.54 27.86
N GLN A 25 24.23 42.01 27.27
CA GLN A 25 22.98 41.66 27.96
C GLN A 25 21.99 40.94 27.01
N GLY A 26 21.42 39.83 27.49
CA GLY A 26 20.15 39.23 27.07
C GLY A 26 19.87 39.06 25.57
N GLY A 27 20.00 37.84 25.05
CA GLY A 27 19.44 37.49 23.73
C GLY A 27 17.93 37.74 23.69
N PRO A 28 17.37 38.19 22.55
CA PRO A 28 15.95 38.46 22.43
C PRO A 28 15.16 37.15 22.36
N GLU A 29 14.15 37.03 23.21
CA GLU A 29 13.03 36.11 23.04
C GLU A 29 12.40 36.35 21.65
N LEU A 30 12.43 35.32 20.81
CA LEU A 30 11.62 35.25 19.60
C LEU A 30 10.16 35.14 20.01
N ASN A 31 9.52 36.31 20.07
CA ASN A 31 8.09 36.46 20.30
C ASN A 31 7.34 35.98 19.05
N PHE A 32 7.07 34.67 18.98
CA PHE A 32 6.05 34.15 18.08
C PHE A 32 4.71 34.73 18.52
N ARG A 33 4.28 35.82 17.86
CA ARG A 33 2.86 36.14 17.79
C ARG A 33 2.18 34.99 17.08
N GLN A 34 1.64 34.06 17.87
CA GLN A 34 0.54 33.22 17.47
C GLN A 34 -0.52 34.15 16.87
N HIS A 35 -0.72 34.06 15.56
CA HIS A 35 -2.03 34.34 15.03
C HIS A 35 -2.96 33.31 15.69
N GLU A 36 -3.72 33.74 16.70
CA GLU A 36 -4.96 33.09 17.11
C GLU A 36 -5.91 33.13 15.91
N HIS A 37 -5.66 32.26 14.94
CA HIS A 37 -6.75 31.60 14.27
C HIS A 37 -7.27 30.58 15.26
N GLN A 38 -8.40 30.93 15.88
CA GLN A 38 -9.31 29.91 16.38
C GLN A 38 -9.41 28.84 15.30
N PRO A 39 -8.97 27.59 15.57
CA PRO A 39 -9.26 26.51 14.65
C PRO A 39 -10.78 26.49 14.49
N PRO A 40 -11.33 26.44 13.26
CA PRO A 40 -12.71 26.00 13.13
C PRO A 40 -12.78 24.66 13.85
N ALA A 41 -13.77 24.53 14.74
CA ALA A 41 -14.04 23.30 15.47
C ALA A 41 -13.76 22.10 14.56
N SER A 42 -12.85 21.22 14.99
CA SER A 42 -12.54 19.99 14.27
C SER A 42 -13.83 19.40 13.72
N PRO A 43 -13.92 19.01 12.43
CA PRO A 43 -14.94 18.07 12.04
C PRO A 43 -14.68 16.82 12.88
N MET A 44 -15.56 16.61 13.84
CA MET A 44 -15.60 15.46 14.71
C MET A 44 -15.39 14.22 13.86
N LEU A 45 -14.52 13.31 14.29
CA LEU A 45 -14.73 11.89 14.02
C LEU A 45 -16.24 11.62 14.22
N PRO A 46 -16.93 10.94 13.28
CA PRO A 46 -18.36 10.70 13.45
C PRO A 46 -18.58 10.09 14.84
N PRO A 47 -19.56 10.58 15.62
CA PRO A 47 -19.81 10.09 16.97
C PRO A 47 -20.37 8.67 16.86
N PHE A 48 -19.45 7.72 16.80
CA PHE A 48 -19.68 6.32 16.96
C PHE A 48 -18.69 5.86 18.01
N LEU A 49 -19.18 4.99 18.91
CA LEU A 49 -18.45 4.24 19.94
C LEU A 49 -18.62 4.67 21.41
N GLU A 50 -19.79 5.17 21.80
CA GLU A 50 -20.39 4.80 23.10
C GLU A 50 -21.61 3.92 22.86
N GLY A 51 -21.37 2.63 22.60
CA GLY A 51 -22.40 1.63 22.38
C GLY A 51 -22.79 0.94 23.68
N GLN A 52 -23.88 1.37 24.32
CA GLN A 52 -24.75 0.44 25.04
C GLN A 52 -25.20 -0.65 24.04
N PRO A 53 -25.34 -1.93 24.43
CA PRO A 53 -25.74 -2.99 23.51
C PRO A 53 -27.18 -2.76 23.03
N GLU A 54 -27.34 -2.13 21.85
CA GLU A 54 -28.66 -1.86 21.29
C GLU A 54 -29.29 -3.11 20.66
N ARG A 55 -30.64 -3.13 20.66
CA ARG A 55 -31.54 -4.10 20.01
C ARG A 55 -31.19 -4.45 18.55
N TRP A 56 -30.30 -3.71 17.90
CA TRP A 56 -29.82 -3.96 16.55
C TRP A 56 -28.95 -5.21 16.44
N GLN A 57 -28.12 -5.54 17.44
CA GLN A 57 -27.31 -6.76 17.41
C GLN A 57 -28.18 -8.03 17.34
N ALA A 58 -29.35 -8.01 17.97
CA ALA A 58 -30.31 -9.11 17.94
C ALA A 58 -30.99 -9.31 16.57
N ARG A 59 -31.04 -8.28 15.69
CA ARG A 59 -31.66 -8.40 14.35
C ARG A 59 -30.79 -9.18 13.35
N PHE A 60 -29.48 -9.27 13.59
CA PHE A 60 -28.55 -9.98 12.69
C PHE A 60 -28.56 -11.50 12.91
N TYR A 61 -29.08 -11.96 14.04
CA TYR A 61 -29.39 -13.35 14.31
C TYR A 61 -30.84 -13.57 13.91
N GLY A 62 -31.08 -14.01 12.67
CA GLY A 62 -32.42 -14.27 12.17
C GLY A 62 -33.19 -15.25 13.06
N PRO A 63 -34.54 -15.18 13.08
CA PRO A 63 -35.39 -15.97 13.98
C PRO A 63 -35.21 -17.50 13.85
N ASP A 64 -34.63 -17.97 12.75
CA ASP A 64 -34.40 -19.39 12.47
C ASP A 64 -33.07 -19.95 12.99
N VAL A 65 -32.19 -19.10 13.56
CA VAL A 65 -30.90 -19.56 14.11
C VAL A 65 -31.04 -19.76 15.62
N ARG A 66 -31.52 -20.93 16.05
CA ARG A 66 -31.54 -21.37 17.47
C ARG A 66 -30.14 -21.75 17.99
N VAL A 67 -29.09 -21.06 17.56
CA VAL A 67 -27.72 -21.33 17.99
C VAL A 67 -27.31 -20.19 18.92
N ALA A 68 -26.87 -20.53 20.13
CA ALA A 68 -26.36 -19.54 21.08
C ALA A 68 -25.27 -18.68 20.39
N PRO A 69 -25.31 -17.35 20.48
CA PRO A 69 -24.37 -16.46 19.82
C PRO A 69 -22.95 -16.58 20.40
N HIS A 70 -21.94 -16.20 19.61
CA HIS A 70 -20.55 -16.10 20.08
C HIS A 70 -20.45 -15.10 21.23
N THR A 71 -19.61 -15.41 22.23
CA THR A 71 -19.37 -14.55 23.40
C THR A 71 -17.88 -14.49 23.71
N ALA A 72 -17.43 -13.48 24.45
CA ALA A 72 -16.04 -13.38 24.89
C ALA A 72 -15.95 -13.03 26.38
N ALA A 73 -14.97 -13.61 27.07
CA ALA A 73 -14.73 -13.38 28.49
C ALA A 73 -13.25 -13.61 28.84
N GLY A 74 -12.76 -12.91 29.87
CA GLY A 74 -11.39 -13.02 30.36
C GLY A 74 -10.84 -11.68 30.85
N PRO A 75 -9.74 -11.70 31.62
CA PRO A 75 -9.14 -10.48 32.17
C PRO A 75 -8.65 -9.53 31.07
N GLY A 76 -8.05 -10.06 29.99
CA GLY A 76 -7.55 -9.25 28.87
C GLY A 76 -8.62 -8.55 28.02
N LEU A 77 -9.91 -8.69 28.34
CA LEU A 77 -10.98 -7.88 27.74
C LEU A 77 -11.24 -6.57 28.48
N ARG A 78 -10.79 -6.45 29.74
CA ARG A 78 -11.11 -5.32 30.62
C ARG A 78 -9.89 -4.55 31.07
N SER A 79 -8.79 -5.24 31.33
CA SER A 79 -7.57 -4.64 31.86
C SER A 79 -6.33 -5.32 31.30
N ALA A 80 -5.33 -4.51 30.94
CA ALA A 80 -3.99 -4.97 30.61
C ALA A 80 -2.93 -3.96 31.12
N SER A 81 -1.66 -4.31 30.95
CA SER A 81 -0.54 -3.42 31.22
C SER A 81 0.35 -3.29 29.99
N THR A 82 0.97 -2.13 29.83
CA THR A 82 1.90 -1.87 28.74
C THR A 82 3.07 -2.86 28.75
N GLY A 83 3.43 -3.38 27.57
CA GLY A 83 4.52 -4.35 27.39
C GLY A 83 4.28 -5.72 28.02
N VAL A 84 3.08 -6.00 28.56
CA VAL A 84 2.73 -7.28 29.16
C VAL A 84 1.71 -8.00 28.27
N PRO A 85 1.98 -9.25 27.84
CA PRO A 85 1.01 -10.04 27.10
C PRO A 85 -0.30 -10.22 27.86
N ALA A 86 -1.41 -9.93 27.20
CA ALA A 86 -2.77 -10.10 27.69
C ALA A 86 -3.55 -11.06 26.79
N SER A 87 -4.55 -11.73 27.36
CA SER A 87 -5.42 -12.62 26.57
C SER A 87 -6.82 -12.77 27.14
N PHE A 88 -7.73 -13.21 26.28
CA PHE A 88 -9.10 -13.56 26.65
C PHE A 88 -9.63 -14.72 25.80
N THR A 89 -10.71 -15.33 26.26
CA THR A 89 -11.33 -16.49 25.61
C THR A 89 -12.60 -16.06 24.88
N ILE A 90 -12.74 -16.51 23.64
CA ILE A 90 -13.94 -16.38 22.82
C ILE A 90 -14.60 -17.75 22.76
N ARG A 91 -15.87 -17.82 23.14
CA ARG A 91 -16.66 -19.05 23.08
C ARG A 91 -17.52 -19.04 21.83
N LEU A 92 -17.37 -20.08 21.02
CA LEU A 92 -18.09 -20.19 19.76
C LEU A 92 -19.54 -20.65 19.96
N ALA A 93 -20.41 -20.15 19.08
CA ALA A 93 -21.80 -20.51 18.97
C ALA A 93 -21.99 -22.02 18.79
N GLY A 94 -22.92 -22.62 19.54
CA GLY A 94 -23.26 -24.06 19.44
C GLY A 94 -22.48 -25.00 20.36
N VAL A 95 -21.67 -24.46 21.28
CA VAL A 95 -20.97 -25.23 22.34
C VAL A 95 -21.67 -24.99 23.67
N ASP A 96 -22.12 -26.04 24.37
CA ASP A 96 -22.82 -25.90 25.65
C ASP A 96 -21.87 -25.54 26.81
N ALA A 97 -22.42 -25.22 27.99
CA ALA A 97 -21.65 -24.71 29.13
C ALA A 97 -20.66 -25.73 29.72
N SER A 98 -20.80 -27.01 29.39
CA SER A 98 -19.89 -28.08 29.78
C SER A 98 -18.73 -28.26 28.80
N GLY A 99 -18.69 -27.47 27.72
CA GLY A 99 -17.77 -27.68 26.60
C GLY A 99 -18.16 -28.87 25.72
N ALA A 100 -19.22 -29.60 26.07
CA ALA A 100 -19.81 -30.62 25.23
C ALA A 100 -20.63 -29.95 24.12
N ARG A 101 -20.63 -30.57 22.94
CA ARG A 101 -21.57 -30.22 21.87
C ARG A 101 -22.80 -31.11 22.06
N PRO A 102 -24.02 -30.61 21.83
CA PRO A 102 -25.18 -31.48 21.79
C PRO A 102 -24.94 -32.58 20.75
N GLU A 103 -24.86 -33.84 21.17
CA GLU A 103 -24.90 -35.02 20.29
C GLU A 103 -26.29 -35.09 19.64
N GLN A 104 -26.62 -34.18 18.73
CA GLN A 104 -27.83 -34.29 17.93
C GLN A 104 -27.51 -34.99 16.61
N GLN A 105 -27.77 -36.29 16.61
CA GLN A 105 -28.26 -37.12 15.50
C GLN A 105 -27.61 -36.89 14.12
N GLY A 106 -26.47 -37.55 13.87
CA GLY A 106 -26.12 -38.07 12.54
C GLY A 106 -25.69 -37.08 11.46
N GLU A 107 -25.84 -35.78 11.65
CA GLU A 107 -25.25 -34.77 10.76
C GLU A 107 -23.76 -34.60 11.11
N LYS A 108 -22.89 -34.84 10.12
CA LYS A 108 -21.46 -34.55 10.26
C LYS A 108 -21.28 -33.08 10.64
N ASN A 109 -20.58 -32.89 11.76
CA ASN A 109 -20.02 -31.64 12.29
C ASN A 109 -19.95 -30.49 11.27
N PRO A 110 -20.46 -29.27 11.54
CA PRO A 110 -19.85 -28.09 10.95
C PRO A 110 -18.44 -28.02 11.52
N ASP A 111 -17.49 -28.49 10.73
CA ASP A 111 -16.10 -28.58 11.12
C ASP A 111 -15.56 -27.14 11.21
N TRP A 112 -15.53 -26.60 12.43
CA TRP A 112 -14.63 -25.51 12.77
C TRP A 112 -13.17 -26.00 12.79
N ASP A 113 -12.96 -27.32 12.63
CA ASP A 113 -11.68 -27.85 12.21
C ASP A 113 -11.46 -27.39 10.76
N TYR A 114 -10.37 -26.66 10.59
CA TYR A 114 -10.14 -25.66 9.55
C TYR A 114 -10.10 -26.17 8.10
N ASN A 115 -10.38 -27.45 7.86
CA ASN A 115 -10.04 -28.14 6.62
C ASN A 115 -11.18 -28.33 5.62
N VAL A 116 -12.46 -28.15 5.99
CA VAL A 116 -13.57 -28.50 5.07
C VAL A 116 -14.40 -27.30 4.61
N ASP A 117 -14.65 -26.30 5.46
CA ASP A 117 -15.41 -25.08 5.10
C ASP A 117 -14.58 -23.79 5.33
N LYS A 118 -13.55 -23.60 4.50
CA LYS A 118 -12.47 -22.58 4.50
C LYS A 118 -12.89 -21.08 4.46
N LYS A 119 -14.01 -20.69 5.07
CA LYS A 119 -14.70 -19.43 4.77
C LYS A 119 -15.13 -18.63 5.99
N ARG A 120 -14.85 -19.07 7.22
CA ARG A 120 -15.24 -18.31 8.42
C ARG A 120 -14.12 -18.26 9.45
N PHE A 121 -13.86 -17.08 10.01
CA PHE A 121 -12.84 -16.89 11.06
C PHE A 121 -13.25 -15.76 12.02
N ILE A 122 -12.61 -15.73 13.20
CA ILE A 122 -12.80 -14.63 14.16
C ILE A 122 -11.65 -13.64 14.02
N TYR A 123 -11.98 -12.38 13.79
CA TYR A 123 -11.04 -11.28 13.71
C TYR A 123 -11.13 -10.42 14.97
N VAL A 124 -9.97 -10.11 15.57
CA VAL A 124 -9.89 -9.31 16.80
C VAL A 124 -8.91 -8.17 16.60
N TRP A 125 -9.40 -6.95 16.77
CA TRP A 125 -8.58 -5.74 16.74
C TRP A 125 -8.94 -4.85 17.92
N VAL A 126 -7.98 -4.06 18.33
CA VAL A 126 -8.05 -3.22 19.52
C VAL A 126 -7.67 -1.81 19.10
N ALA A 127 -8.52 -0.85 19.45
CA ALA A 127 -8.35 0.52 19.01
C ALA A 127 -8.68 1.54 20.09
N SER A 128 -7.92 2.63 20.10
CA SER A 128 -8.19 3.87 20.82
C SER A 128 -8.17 5.03 19.81
N GLU A 129 -8.30 6.26 20.31
CA GLU A 129 -8.12 7.46 19.47
C GLU A 129 -6.72 7.58 18.88
N ASP A 130 -5.71 7.02 19.57
CA ASP A 130 -4.30 7.21 19.24
C ASP A 130 -3.57 5.95 18.79
N ASN A 131 -4.20 4.77 18.88
CA ASN A 131 -3.53 3.51 18.57
C ASN A 131 -4.49 2.44 18.04
N VAL A 132 -4.08 1.70 17.01
CA VAL A 132 -4.78 0.51 16.51
C VAL A 132 -3.82 -0.67 16.33
N PHE A 133 -4.18 -1.83 16.87
CA PHE A 133 -3.43 -3.08 16.72
C PHE A 133 -4.36 -4.31 16.65
N VAL A 134 -3.79 -5.47 16.28
CA VAL A 134 -4.51 -6.73 16.10
C VAL A 134 -4.09 -7.75 17.16
N ALA A 135 -5.06 -8.50 17.68
CA ALA A 135 -4.81 -9.60 18.62
C ALA A 135 -4.79 -10.93 17.87
N GLY A 136 -3.80 -11.77 18.13
CA GLY A 136 -3.71 -13.10 17.52
C GLY A 136 -4.70 -14.08 18.14
N VAL A 137 -5.49 -14.79 17.31
CA VAL A 137 -6.60 -15.64 17.74
C VAL A 137 -6.38 -17.13 17.46
N ARG A 138 -6.08 -17.91 18.51
CA ARG A 138 -5.79 -19.35 18.46
C ARG A 138 -7.00 -20.23 18.74
N ASN A 139 -7.21 -21.27 17.94
CA ASN A 139 -8.21 -22.31 18.23
C ASN A 139 -7.69 -23.26 19.32
N ASN A 140 -8.50 -23.49 20.35
CA ASN A 140 -8.16 -24.34 21.49
C ASN A 140 -8.60 -25.81 21.31
N GLY A 141 -9.28 -26.15 20.21
CA GLY A 141 -9.75 -27.51 19.92
C GLY A 141 -10.97 -27.97 20.73
N ASN A 142 -11.50 -27.13 21.61
CA ASN A 142 -12.64 -27.42 22.49
C ASN A 142 -13.85 -26.50 22.22
N GLY A 143 -13.92 -25.92 21.01
CA GLY A 143 -14.97 -24.95 20.66
C GLY A 143 -14.78 -23.55 21.26
N THR A 144 -13.60 -23.25 21.79
CA THR A 144 -13.19 -21.90 22.19
C THR A 144 -11.97 -21.44 21.40
N LEU A 145 -11.80 -20.13 21.31
CA LEU A 145 -10.61 -19.47 20.79
C LEU A 145 -9.95 -18.64 21.89
N THR A 146 -8.63 -18.48 21.83
CA THR A 146 -7.85 -17.58 22.68
C THR A 146 -7.36 -16.42 21.84
N ALA A 147 -7.79 -15.19 22.15
CA ALA A 147 -7.22 -13.98 21.58
C ALA A 147 -6.11 -13.47 22.50
N ALA A 148 -4.92 -13.22 21.96
CA ALA A 148 -3.75 -12.74 22.71
C ALA A 148 -3.12 -11.52 22.02
N TYR A 149 -2.71 -10.54 22.81
CA TYR A 149 -2.10 -9.31 22.32
C TYR A 149 -1.12 -8.73 23.35
N GLU A 150 -0.39 -7.71 22.94
CA GLU A 150 0.48 -6.91 23.78
C GLU A 150 0.37 -5.46 23.30
N SER A 151 0.05 -4.52 24.19
CA SER A 151 0.01 -3.09 23.85
C SER A 151 1.30 -2.41 24.29
N SER A 152 1.88 -1.61 23.41
CA SER A 152 3.04 -0.78 23.74
C SER A 152 2.66 0.52 24.43
N PHE A 153 1.37 0.90 24.42
CA PHE A 153 0.92 2.22 24.89
C PHE A 153 -0.25 2.09 25.87
N PRO A 154 -0.31 2.95 26.90
CA PRO A 154 -1.44 2.98 27.82
C PRO A 154 -2.62 3.73 27.21
N GLY A 155 -3.79 3.55 27.81
CA GLY A 155 -5.00 4.27 27.40
C GLY A 155 -6.26 3.43 27.54
N ASP A 156 -7.39 4.05 27.18
CA ASP A 156 -8.66 3.37 27.07
C ASP A 156 -8.90 2.95 25.62
N TYR A 157 -9.22 1.68 25.44
CA TYR A 157 -9.36 1.00 24.17
C TYR A 157 -10.73 0.34 24.06
N LEU A 158 -11.09 0.06 22.81
CA LEU A 158 -12.21 -0.78 22.43
C LEU A 158 -11.67 -2.04 21.76
N VAL A 159 -12.05 -3.18 22.32
CA VAL A 159 -11.76 -4.50 21.76
C VAL A 159 -12.93 -4.91 20.88
N HIS A 160 -12.67 -4.97 19.59
CA HIS A 160 -13.63 -5.39 18.60
C HIS A 160 -13.39 -6.85 18.24
N VAL A 161 -14.45 -7.65 18.32
CA VAL A 161 -14.43 -9.07 18.03
C VAL A 161 -15.49 -9.36 16.99
N GLU A 162 -15.04 -9.75 15.81
CA GLU A 162 -15.90 -9.92 14.64
C GLU A 162 -15.82 -11.35 14.12
N ASP A 163 -16.99 -11.87 13.75
CA ASP A 163 -17.16 -13.10 13.03
C ASP A 163 -17.23 -12.81 11.54
N VAL A 164 -16.18 -13.20 10.83
CA VAL A 164 -15.98 -12.90 9.41
C VAL A 164 -16.36 -14.11 8.59
N ASN A 165 -17.24 -13.93 7.61
CA ASN A 165 -17.62 -14.96 6.65
C ASN A 165 -17.27 -14.54 5.22
N LEU A 166 -16.29 -15.21 4.63
CA LEU A 166 -15.82 -15.11 3.26
C LEU A 166 -16.70 -15.96 2.33
N LYS A 167 -17.79 -15.39 1.79
CA LYS A 167 -18.56 -16.09 0.75
C LYS A 167 -17.80 -16.06 -0.58
N VAL A 168 -17.49 -17.23 -1.13
CA VAL A 168 -16.79 -17.38 -2.44
C VAL A 168 -17.51 -16.69 -3.59
N GLN A 169 -18.84 -16.60 -3.56
CA GLN A 169 -19.60 -15.95 -4.63
C GLN A 169 -19.59 -14.42 -4.54
N ASP A 170 -19.34 -13.86 -3.36
CA ASP A 170 -19.39 -12.42 -3.16
C ASP A 170 -18.00 -11.78 -3.22
N HIS A 171 -16.89 -12.54 -3.26
CA HIS A 171 -15.50 -12.05 -3.16
C HIS A 171 -15.19 -11.15 -1.93
N PHE A 172 -16.18 -10.91 -1.07
CA PHE A 172 -16.15 -9.96 0.02
C PHE A 172 -16.55 -10.65 1.32
N GLY A 173 -15.63 -10.70 2.28
CA GLY A 173 -15.92 -11.12 3.64
C GLY A 173 -16.63 -10.01 4.39
N ARG A 174 -17.79 -10.28 4.98
CA ARG A 174 -18.42 -9.32 5.90
C ARG A 174 -18.14 -9.74 7.33
N GLY A 175 -17.56 -8.83 8.12
CA GLY A 175 -17.42 -9.01 9.56
C GLY A 175 -18.71 -8.65 10.28
N ARG A 176 -19.10 -9.49 11.24
CA ARG A 176 -20.24 -9.23 12.13
C ARG A 176 -19.76 -9.19 13.58
N PRO A 177 -20.03 -8.12 14.34
CA PRO A 177 -19.65 -8.08 15.74
C PRO A 177 -20.33 -9.22 16.51
N ILE A 178 -19.58 -9.89 17.38
CA ILE A 178 -20.17 -10.86 18.33
C ILE A 178 -20.94 -10.13 19.43
N ILE A 179 -21.70 -10.87 20.24
CA ILE A 179 -22.43 -10.26 21.35
C ILE A 179 -21.47 -9.64 22.36
N GLY A 180 -21.76 -8.39 22.71
CA GLY A 180 -21.00 -7.59 23.65
C GLY A 180 -19.87 -6.80 23.03
N SER A 181 -19.53 -7.01 21.74
CA SER A 181 -18.54 -6.19 21.05
C SER A 181 -19.15 -4.84 20.63
N PRO A 182 -18.41 -3.71 20.71
CA PRO A 182 -17.05 -3.60 21.28
C PRO A 182 -17.02 -3.70 22.80
N PHE A 183 -15.90 -4.19 23.34
CA PHE A 183 -15.65 -4.28 24.79
C PHE A 183 -14.67 -3.19 25.23
N SER A 184 -14.92 -2.52 26.36
CA SER A 184 -13.99 -1.54 26.93
C SER A 184 -12.80 -2.20 27.62
N LEU A 185 -11.59 -1.76 27.28
CA LEU A 185 -10.31 -2.22 27.82
C LEU A 185 -9.50 -1.02 28.31
N THR A 186 -8.99 -1.06 29.53
CA THR A 186 -8.00 -0.08 30.00
C THR A 186 -6.61 -0.73 30.04
N VAL A 187 -5.65 -0.11 29.35
CA VAL A 187 -4.23 -0.48 29.40
C VAL A 187 -3.52 0.51 30.31
N SER A 188 -2.90 0.00 31.38
CA SER A 188 -2.22 0.79 32.41
C SER A 188 -0.70 0.72 32.30
N GLY A 189 -0.01 1.70 32.87
CA GLY A 189 1.46 1.77 32.91
C GLY A 189 2.04 2.89 32.04
N ASP A 190 3.36 2.95 31.96
CA ASP A 190 4.08 3.86 31.07
C ASP A 190 4.22 3.24 29.68
N PRO A 191 4.39 4.03 28.60
CA PRO A 191 4.72 3.49 27.28
C PRO A 191 5.89 2.50 27.37
N ALA A 192 5.70 1.28 26.83
CA ALA A 192 6.71 0.23 26.86
C ALA A 192 7.80 0.41 25.80
N VAL A 193 7.60 1.36 24.88
CA VAL A 193 8.50 1.69 23.78
C VAL A 193 8.66 3.20 23.72
N ASP A 194 9.91 3.65 23.70
CA ASP A 194 10.26 5.03 23.36
C ASP A 194 10.42 5.14 21.84
N VAL A 195 9.38 5.61 21.17
CA VAL A 195 9.36 5.69 19.70
C VAL A 195 10.38 6.69 19.15
N ASP A 196 10.74 7.72 19.90
CA ASP A 196 11.73 8.72 19.47
C ASP A 196 13.17 8.16 19.53
N ALA A 197 13.39 7.08 20.29
CA ALA A 197 14.67 6.41 20.40
C ALA A 197 14.86 5.24 19.41
N LEU A 198 13.81 4.86 18.67
CA LEU A 198 13.89 3.77 17.70
C LEU A 198 14.66 4.18 16.44
N PRO A 199 15.44 3.27 15.83
CA PRO A 199 16.13 3.55 14.58
C PRO A 199 15.16 3.59 13.39
N VAL A 200 15.53 4.29 12.32
CA VAL A 200 14.78 4.26 11.06
C VAL A 200 14.89 2.87 10.43
N CYS A 201 13.76 2.28 10.05
CA CYS A 201 13.71 0.96 9.44
C CYS A 201 14.54 0.91 8.14
N GLY A 202 15.36 -0.13 7.97
CA GLY A 202 16.22 -0.31 6.79
C GLY A 202 17.43 0.62 6.74
N GLY A 203 17.80 1.27 7.85
CA GLY A 203 19.02 2.06 7.99
C GLY A 203 20.29 1.20 8.11
N GLU A 204 21.45 1.85 8.07
CA GLU A 204 22.75 1.19 8.24
C GLU A 204 22.85 0.50 9.61
N GLY A 205 23.22 -0.79 9.61
CA GLY A 205 23.44 -1.56 10.84
C GLY A 205 22.25 -2.38 11.35
N GLU A 206 21.10 -2.37 10.68
CA GLU A 206 20.08 -3.40 10.94
C GLU A 206 20.62 -4.77 10.47
N GLU A 207 20.86 -5.67 11.42
CA GLU A 207 21.07 -7.09 11.13
C GLU A 207 19.71 -7.67 10.70
N GLU A 208 19.38 -7.51 9.41
CA GLU A 208 18.08 -7.93 8.87
C GLU A 208 18.01 -9.46 8.76
N ASP A 209 17.60 -10.11 9.85
CA ASP A 209 16.89 -11.38 9.74
C ASP A 209 15.71 -11.16 8.78
N LEU A 210 15.74 -11.84 7.63
CA LEU A 210 14.74 -11.70 6.58
C LEU A 210 13.33 -11.90 7.15
N ALA A 211 13.19 -12.79 8.13
CA ALA A 211 11.92 -13.02 8.80
C ALA A 211 11.38 -11.75 9.47
N SER A 212 12.26 -11.06 10.18
CA SER A 212 11.94 -9.81 10.88
C SER A 212 11.69 -8.65 9.92
N SER A 213 12.46 -8.56 8.83
CA SER A 213 12.34 -7.43 7.89
C SER A 213 11.19 -7.60 6.90
N TYR A 214 10.87 -8.84 6.52
CA TYR A 214 9.73 -9.18 5.68
C TYR A 214 8.40 -9.01 6.41
N TRP A 215 8.31 -9.45 7.67
CA TRP A 215 7.08 -9.46 8.46
C TRP A 215 7.20 -8.58 9.72
N ARG A 216 7.25 -7.27 9.50
CA ARG A 216 7.33 -6.28 10.59
C ARG A 216 5.97 -6.10 11.26
N THR A 217 5.73 -6.81 12.35
CA THR A 217 4.55 -6.57 13.20
C THR A 217 4.63 -5.20 13.87
N GLY A 218 3.49 -4.55 14.05
CA GLY A 218 3.42 -3.22 14.63
C GLY A 218 1.99 -2.79 14.92
N SER A 219 1.83 -1.51 15.20
CA SER A 219 0.55 -0.84 15.44
C SER A 219 0.46 0.43 14.62
N TRP A 220 -0.74 0.83 14.23
CA TRP A 220 -0.96 2.20 13.76
C TRP A 220 -1.02 3.12 14.96
N VAL A 221 -0.31 4.24 14.91
CA VAL A 221 -0.28 5.25 15.97
C VAL A 221 -0.57 6.63 15.40
N SER A 222 -1.27 7.46 16.16
CA SER A 222 -1.58 8.84 15.77
C SER A 222 -0.38 9.76 16.03
N SER A 223 -0.47 11.01 15.60
CA SER A 223 0.50 12.07 15.88
C SER A 223 0.74 12.36 17.37
N ASN A 224 -0.15 11.93 18.26
CA ASN A 224 0.03 12.10 19.70
C ASN A 224 1.05 11.11 20.27
N ILE A 225 1.21 9.96 19.62
CA ILE A 225 2.13 8.90 20.02
C ILE A 225 3.35 8.85 19.10
N ALA A 226 3.16 9.08 17.80
CA ALA A 226 4.21 8.96 16.79
C ALA A 226 5.42 9.85 17.10
N ALA A 227 6.60 9.34 16.73
CA ALA A 227 7.85 10.05 16.93
C ALA A 227 7.88 11.34 16.09
N ARG A 228 8.02 12.49 16.76
CA ARG A 228 7.85 13.81 16.12
C ARG A 228 8.85 14.06 15.01
N ASN A 229 10.06 13.52 15.16
CA ASN A 229 11.15 13.71 14.20
C ASN A 229 10.95 12.92 12.90
N HIS A 230 10.17 11.84 12.95
CA HIS A 230 9.93 10.97 11.79
C HIS A 230 8.65 11.35 11.04
N GLY A 231 7.77 12.14 11.68
CA GLY A 231 6.54 12.65 11.09
C GLY A 231 5.41 11.62 11.07
N VAL A 232 4.27 12.04 10.54
CA VAL A 232 3.09 11.21 10.31
C VAL A 232 2.60 11.38 8.89
N LEU A 233 1.80 10.43 8.41
CA LEU A 233 1.09 10.54 7.14
C LEU A 233 0.11 11.73 7.19
N ARG A 234 -0.41 12.12 6.02
CA ARG A 234 -1.33 13.26 5.91
C ARG A 234 -2.62 13.11 6.71
N ASP A 235 -2.99 11.87 7.05
CA ASP A 235 -4.14 11.56 7.90
C ASP A 235 -3.88 11.71 9.40
N GLY A 236 -2.64 12.03 9.78
CA GLY A 236 -2.21 12.16 11.17
C GLY A 236 -1.75 10.84 11.79
N TRP A 237 -1.64 9.76 11.03
CA TRP A 237 -1.25 8.45 11.53
C TRP A 237 0.02 7.91 10.90
N VAL A 238 0.62 6.88 11.49
CA VAL A 238 1.74 6.15 10.91
C VAL A 238 1.72 4.71 11.40
N PHE A 239 2.19 3.78 10.57
CA PHE A 239 2.42 2.42 11.03
C PHE A 239 3.77 2.36 11.76
N GLN A 240 3.74 1.94 13.02
CA GLN A 240 4.89 1.84 13.91
C GLN A 240 5.25 0.37 14.13
N PRO A 241 6.29 -0.16 13.45
CA PRO A 241 6.89 -1.43 13.82
C PRO A 241 7.40 -1.43 15.27
N LYS A 242 7.49 -2.61 15.88
CA LYS A 242 7.96 -2.76 17.26
C LYS A 242 9.43 -2.33 17.48
N THR A 243 10.27 -2.43 16.44
CA THR A 243 11.74 -2.33 16.58
C THR A 243 12.38 -1.18 15.82
N CYS A 244 11.61 -0.45 15.01
CA CYS A 244 12.11 0.63 14.17
C CYS A 244 10.95 1.58 13.82
N VAL A 245 11.27 2.77 13.33
CA VAL A 245 10.32 3.79 12.86
C VAL A 245 10.40 3.93 11.35
N TYR A 246 9.24 4.14 10.71
CA TYR A 246 9.22 4.61 9.34
C TYR A 246 9.10 6.13 9.31
N GLU A 247 9.73 6.77 8.34
CA GLU A 247 9.64 8.22 8.16
C GLU A 247 8.53 8.59 7.19
N ALA A 248 7.78 9.63 7.53
CA ALA A 248 6.81 10.25 6.63
C ALA A 248 7.41 11.49 5.97
N PHE A 249 7.46 11.49 4.64
CA PHE A 249 7.94 12.55 3.79
C PHE A 249 6.78 13.48 3.43
N SER A 250 7.01 14.77 3.59
CA SER A 250 6.09 15.82 3.18
C SER A 250 6.33 16.23 1.71
N TYR A 251 5.42 17.04 1.17
CA TYR A 251 5.65 17.73 -0.11
C TYR A 251 6.99 18.48 -0.13
N ASP A 252 7.32 19.21 0.94
CA ASP A 252 8.56 19.97 1.03
C ASP A 252 9.80 19.08 1.01
N ASP A 253 9.75 17.90 1.66
CA ASP A 253 10.84 16.93 1.61
C ASP A 253 11.01 16.37 0.17
N LEU A 254 9.92 16.15 -0.57
CA LEU A 254 9.97 15.73 -1.98
C LEU A 254 10.44 16.83 -2.92
N MET A 255 10.13 18.10 -2.64
CA MET A 255 10.67 19.24 -3.41
C MET A 255 12.15 19.45 -3.12
N LEU A 256 12.59 19.19 -1.88
CA LEU A 256 14.00 19.16 -1.54
C LEU A 256 14.74 18.09 -2.35
N LEU A 257 14.16 16.90 -2.44
CA LEU A 257 14.67 15.80 -3.27
C LEU A 257 14.70 16.17 -4.76
N ALA A 258 13.63 16.78 -5.27
CA ALA A 258 13.55 17.25 -6.65
C ALA A 258 14.61 18.32 -6.99
N GLY A 259 15.08 19.08 -6.00
CA GLY A 259 16.09 20.11 -6.16
C GLY A 259 17.55 19.64 -5.95
N LEU A 260 17.80 18.37 -5.64
CA LEU A 260 19.16 17.84 -5.54
C LEU A 260 19.79 17.64 -6.92
N ASP A 261 21.11 17.74 -7.05
CA ASP A 261 21.82 17.49 -8.31
C ASP A 261 21.75 16.01 -8.76
N GLU A 262 21.62 15.10 -7.80
CA GLU A 262 21.53 13.67 -8.06
C GLU A 262 20.09 13.26 -8.40
N PRO A 263 19.84 12.60 -9.56
CA PRO A 263 18.51 12.15 -9.90
C PRO A 263 18.06 11.01 -8.99
N ALA A 264 16.87 11.14 -8.43
CA ALA A 264 16.19 10.09 -7.68
C ALA A 264 15.11 9.48 -8.57
N TRP A 265 15.31 8.24 -9.02
CA TRP A 265 14.34 7.56 -9.89
C TRP A 265 13.64 6.40 -9.16
N LEU A 266 12.34 6.58 -8.94
CA LEU A 266 11.41 5.67 -8.31
C LEU A 266 10.58 4.94 -9.39
N LEU A 267 10.70 3.61 -9.51
CA LEU A 267 10.02 2.83 -10.55
C LEU A 267 9.04 1.80 -9.99
N ALA A 268 7.79 1.89 -10.45
CA ALA A 268 6.73 0.94 -10.20
C ALA A 268 6.53 -0.07 -11.32
N LEU A 269 6.65 -1.37 -11.02
CA LEU A 269 6.37 -2.43 -11.98
C LEU A 269 5.30 -3.37 -11.45
N GLY A 270 4.06 -3.26 -11.91
CA GLY A 270 3.05 -4.30 -11.64
C GLY A 270 1.61 -3.85 -11.59
N ASN A 271 0.84 -4.51 -10.73
CA ASN A 271 -0.61 -4.46 -10.72
C ASN A 271 -1.19 -3.11 -10.23
N SER A 272 -2.52 -3.10 -10.04
CA SER A 272 -3.29 -2.00 -9.46
C SER A 272 -2.79 -1.51 -8.09
N ILE A 273 -2.22 -2.36 -7.25
CA ILE A 273 -1.72 -1.99 -5.92
C ILE A 273 -0.46 -1.13 -6.06
N LEU A 274 0.51 -1.57 -6.86
CA LEU A 274 1.72 -0.79 -7.14
C LEU A 274 1.43 0.51 -7.87
N ARG A 275 0.40 0.48 -8.72
CA ARG A 275 -0.16 1.69 -9.31
C ARG A 275 -0.69 2.63 -8.25
N GLY A 276 -1.39 2.14 -7.22
CA GLY A 276 -1.83 2.95 -6.10
C GLY A 276 -0.72 3.65 -5.35
N ILE A 277 0.36 2.94 -5.08
CA ILE A 277 1.57 3.50 -4.46
C ILE A 277 2.18 4.58 -5.36
N PHE A 278 2.34 4.30 -6.66
CA PHE A 278 2.80 5.29 -7.64
C PHE A 278 1.93 6.55 -7.64
N LEU A 279 0.60 6.40 -7.69
CA LEU A 279 -0.34 7.52 -7.65
C LEU A 279 -0.22 8.29 -6.33
N THR A 280 0.03 7.60 -5.21
CA THR A 280 0.20 8.24 -3.90
C THR A 280 1.47 9.09 -3.85
N ILE A 281 2.61 8.57 -4.35
CA ILE A 281 3.86 9.35 -4.43
C ILE A 281 3.66 10.58 -5.32
N LEU A 282 2.97 10.43 -6.45
CA LEU A 282 2.68 11.56 -7.33
C LEU A 282 1.80 12.61 -6.64
N ASP A 283 0.75 12.18 -5.95
CA ASP A 283 -0.12 13.04 -5.18
C ASP A 283 0.63 13.79 -4.05
N MET A 284 1.62 13.15 -3.42
CA MET A 284 2.52 13.78 -2.45
C MET A 284 3.51 14.76 -3.11
N ALA A 285 3.94 14.49 -4.35
CA ALA A 285 4.94 15.28 -5.07
C ALA A 285 4.36 16.47 -5.84
N LEU A 286 3.05 16.47 -6.13
CA LEU A 286 2.35 17.54 -6.84
C LEU A 286 1.68 18.51 -5.86
N ALA A 287 1.84 19.81 -6.11
CA ALA A 287 1.11 20.84 -5.38
C ALA A 287 -0.40 20.77 -5.67
N GLN A 288 -1.23 21.32 -4.79
CA GLN A 288 -2.69 21.16 -4.84
C GLN A 288 -3.30 21.48 -6.21
N GLY A 289 -3.00 22.66 -6.78
CA GLY A 289 -3.53 23.06 -8.08
C GLY A 289 -2.98 22.27 -9.28
N GLN A 290 -1.90 21.51 -9.10
CA GLN A 290 -1.33 20.67 -10.15
C GLN A 290 -2.08 19.35 -10.30
N LYS A 291 -2.94 18.99 -9.34
CA LYS A 291 -3.66 17.71 -9.28
C LYS A 291 -5.18 17.85 -9.21
N ASP A 292 -5.73 19.03 -9.52
CA ASP A 292 -7.19 19.26 -9.51
C ASP A 292 -7.95 18.30 -10.44
N GLU A 293 -7.29 17.82 -11.50
CA GLU A 293 -7.85 16.90 -12.49
C GLU A 293 -7.33 15.46 -12.35
N PHE A 294 -6.79 15.08 -11.18
CA PHE A 294 -6.11 13.79 -10.99
C PHE A 294 -6.96 12.59 -11.44
N SER A 295 -8.24 12.55 -11.06
CA SER A 295 -9.18 11.45 -11.37
C SER A 295 -9.47 11.28 -12.86
N THR A 296 -9.50 12.39 -13.61
CA THR A 296 -9.81 12.41 -15.05
C THR A 296 -8.54 12.37 -15.91
N SER A 297 -7.37 12.51 -15.28
CA SER A 297 -6.08 12.61 -15.95
C SER A 297 -5.64 11.33 -16.67
N VAL A 298 -4.68 11.50 -17.59
CA VAL A 298 -4.04 10.37 -18.29
C VAL A 298 -3.34 9.44 -17.30
N VAL A 299 -2.77 9.98 -16.23
CA VAL A 299 -2.03 9.21 -15.22
C VAL A 299 -2.95 8.23 -14.51
N LYS A 300 -4.13 8.68 -14.06
CA LYS A 300 -5.13 7.82 -13.40
C LYS A 300 -5.80 6.82 -14.34
N LYS A 301 -5.74 7.01 -15.65
CA LYS A 301 -6.33 6.07 -16.64
C LYS A 301 -5.32 5.11 -17.26
N CYS A 302 -4.05 5.46 -17.25
CA CYS A 302 -3.01 4.72 -17.96
C CYS A 302 -2.56 3.43 -17.27
N TRP A 303 -2.49 2.36 -18.06
CA TRP A 303 -1.95 1.05 -17.69
C TRP A 303 -0.69 0.67 -18.48
N GLY A 304 -0.23 1.56 -19.37
CA GLY A 304 1.05 1.42 -20.07
C GLY A 304 2.21 2.03 -19.27
N PHE A 305 3.18 2.61 -19.96
CA PHE A 305 4.33 3.26 -19.34
C PHE A 305 4.04 4.74 -19.08
N ILE A 306 4.22 5.16 -17.83
CA ILE A 306 4.12 6.55 -17.39
C ILE A 306 5.45 6.93 -16.77
N ASP A 307 5.95 8.11 -17.11
CA ASP A 307 7.18 8.66 -16.57
C ASP A 307 6.97 10.15 -16.26
N ILE A 308 7.14 10.53 -15.00
CA ILE A 308 6.92 11.89 -14.52
C ILE A 308 8.21 12.40 -13.91
N ARG A 309 8.64 13.58 -14.33
CA ARG A 309 9.86 14.22 -13.83
C ARG A 309 9.56 15.61 -13.26
N ILE A 310 9.85 15.76 -11.97
CA ILE A 310 9.74 17.00 -11.20
C ILE A 310 11.16 17.35 -10.78
N GLY A 311 11.81 18.30 -11.47
CA GLY A 311 13.24 18.56 -11.29
C GLY A 311 14.08 17.29 -11.51
N ASN A 312 14.79 16.85 -10.47
CA ASN A 312 15.58 15.62 -10.45
C ASN A 312 14.89 14.44 -9.77
N LEU A 313 13.65 14.60 -9.29
CA LEU A 313 12.78 13.49 -8.90
C LEU A 313 12.08 12.93 -10.13
N ARG A 314 12.28 11.63 -10.39
CA ARG A 314 11.63 10.89 -11.47
C ARG A 314 10.80 9.76 -10.90
N ILE A 315 9.52 9.68 -11.27
CA ILE A 315 8.56 8.69 -10.77
C ILE A 315 7.92 8.03 -11.98
N SER A 316 7.99 6.70 -12.07
CA SER A 316 7.49 5.97 -13.24
C SER A 316 6.63 4.77 -12.85
N TYR A 317 5.75 4.36 -13.77
CA TYR A 317 4.90 3.18 -13.62
C TYR A 317 4.76 2.41 -14.93
N GLN A 318 4.77 1.07 -14.83
CA GLN A 318 4.41 0.13 -15.91
C GLN A 318 3.57 -1.00 -15.31
N ASP A 319 2.43 -1.34 -15.94
CA ASP A 319 1.74 -2.59 -15.61
C ASP A 319 2.59 -3.78 -16.09
N LEU A 320 3.05 -4.60 -15.16
CA LEU A 320 3.88 -5.77 -15.44
C LEU A 320 3.44 -6.94 -14.55
N ARG A 321 2.61 -7.83 -15.10
CA ARG A 321 2.05 -8.97 -14.35
C ARG A 321 2.48 -10.32 -14.93
N LEU A 322 3.78 -10.63 -14.91
CA LEU A 322 4.31 -11.90 -15.46
C LEU A 322 3.73 -13.14 -14.77
N TYR A 323 3.29 -13.00 -13.51
CA TYR A 323 2.65 -14.08 -12.75
C TYR A 323 1.30 -14.54 -13.30
N THR A 324 0.60 -13.73 -14.11
CA THR A 324 -0.70 -14.15 -14.67
C THR A 324 -0.54 -14.98 -15.94
N VAL A 325 0.64 -14.99 -16.53
CA VAL A 325 0.95 -15.77 -17.75
C VAL A 325 1.78 -17.02 -17.44
N SER A 326 2.43 -17.09 -16.27
CA SER A 326 3.25 -18.22 -15.86
C SER A 326 2.48 -19.52 -15.59
N SER A 327 1.15 -19.48 -15.57
CA SER A 327 0.28 -20.63 -15.26
C SER A 327 -0.46 -21.19 -16.47
N VAL A 328 -0.27 -20.62 -17.67
CA VAL A 328 -0.99 -21.04 -18.88
C VAL A 328 0.03 -21.49 -19.92
N ASP A 329 -0.10 -22.73 -20.40
CA ASP A 329 0.61 -23.22 -21.58
C ASP A 329 0.43 -22.22 -22.73
N ASP A 330 1.49 -21.94 -23.51
CA ASP A 330 1.63 -20.81 -24.44
C ASP A 330 0.30 -20.30 -25.06
N ALA A 331 -0.33 -19.35 -24.35
CA ALA A 331 -1.70 -18.92 -24.63
C ALA A 331 -1.73 -17.48 -25.14
N THR A 332 -2.56 -17.29 -26.16
CA THR A 332 -2.97 -15.99 -26.64
C THR A 332 -4.10 -15.46 -25.76
N VAL A 333 -3.91 -14.28 -25.15
CA VAL A 333 -4.95 -13.60 -24.37
C VAL A 333 -5.52 -12.46 -25.19
N CYS A 334 -6.84 -12.41 -25.23
CA CYS A 334 -7.62 -11.51 -26.06
C CYS A 334 -8.64 -10.75 -25.22
N ASN A 335 -8.71 -9.44 -25.45
CA ASN A 335 -9.65 -8.53 -24.81
C ASN A 335 -10.51 -7.89 -25.91
N ASP A 336 -11.78 -8.26 -25.98
CA ASP A 336 -12.65 -8.06 -27.13
C ASP A 336 -11.98 -8.60 -28.41
N GLU A 337 -11.74 -7.74 -29.40
CA GLU A 337 -11.03 -8.05 -30.64
C GLU A 337 -9.51 -7.79 -30.59
N LYS A 338 -8.98 -7.33 -29.44
CA LYS A 338 -7.60 -6.83 -29.32
C LYS A 338 -6.71 -7.83 -28.62
N LEU A 339 -5.54 -8.06 -29.21
CA LEU A 339 -4.51 -8.90 -28.63
C LEU A 339 -4.00 -8.26 -27.33
N ALA A 340 -4.18 -8.96 -26.23
CA ALA A 340 -3.66 -8.55 -24.92
C ALA A 340 -2.26 -9.11 -24.69
N SER A 341 -2.07 -10.39 -25.05
CA SER A 341 -0.79 -11.09 -25.03
C SER A 341 -0.78 -12.09 -26.18
N GLY A 342 0.26 -12.03 -27.03
CA GLY A 342 0.44 -12.98 -28.14
C GLY A 342 0.70 -14.41 -27.68
N SER A 343 1.58 -14.56 -26.69
CA SER A 343 2.00 -15.83 -26.11
C SER A 343 2.74 -15.55 -24.78
N THR A 344 2.90 -16.53 -23.90
CA THR A 344 3.62 -16.33 -22.63
C THR A 344 5.09 -15.97 -22.92
N ALA A 345 5.70 -16.65 -23.89
CA ALA A 345 7.06 -16.37 -24.32
C ALA A 345 7.21 -14.97 -24.93
N ALA A 346 6.26 -14.54 -25.77
CA ALA A 346 6.28 -13.21 -26.37
C ALA A 346 6.14 -12.10 -25.33
N TYR A 347 5.30 -12.29 -24.31
CA TYR A 347 5.14 -11.35 -23.22
C TYR A 347 6.39 -11.26 -22.33
N VAL A 348 7.00 -12.40 -21.99
CA VAL A 348 8.28 -12.45 -21.26
C VAL A 348 9.37 -11.73 -22.04
N SER A 349 9.55 -12.06 -23.32
CA SER A 349 10.53 -11.40 -24.18
C SER A 349 10.30 -9.89 -24.27
N SER A 350 9.04 -9.46 -24.35
CA SER A 350 8.71 -8.02 -24.36
C SER A 350 9.04 -7.34 -23.04
N ALA A 351 8.84 -8.01 -21.91
CA ALA A 351 9.23 -7.52 -20.59
C ALA A 351 10.75 -7.43 -20.43
N GLU A 352 11.49 -8.43 -20.88
CA GLU A 352 12.96 -8.43 -20.87
C GLU A 352 13.51 -7.27 -21.70
N LEU A 353 13.01 -7.10 -22.94
CA LEU A 353 13.40 -5.99 -23.80
C LEU A 353 13.00 -4.64 -23.20
N PHE A 354 11.81 -4.52 -22.59
CA PHE A 354 11.43 -3.30 -21.89
C PHE A 354 12.42 -2.96 -20.76
N LEU A 355 12.79 -3.94 -19.94
CA LEU A 355 13.75 -3.73 -18.85
C LEU A 355 15.13 -3.33 -19.39
N GLN A 356 15.62 -4.00 -20.42
CA GLN A 356 16.93 -3.72 -21.01
C GLN A 356 16.95 -2.40 -21.79
N ASP A 357 16.01 -2.22 -22.70
CA ASP A 357 16.00 -1.11 -23.65
C ASP A 357 15.36 0.15 -23.09
N THR A 358 14.51 0.08 -22.07
CA THR A 358 13.82 1.26 -21.51
C THR A 358 14.34 1.62 -20.13
N ILE A 359 14.45 0.65 -19.21
CA ILE A 359 14.80 0.91 -17.82
C ILE A 359 16.31 0.97 -17.61
N PHE A 360 17.03 -0.07 -18.06
CA PHE A 360 18.47 -0.25 -17.87
C PHE A 360 19.28 0.12 -19.12
N ARG A 361 18.73 0.99 -19.98
CA ARG A 361 19.42 1.44 -21.19
C ARG A 361 20.78 2.04 -20.82
N GLU A 362 21.81 1.66 -21.58
CA GLU A 362 23.15 2.23 -21.42
C GLU A 362 23.13 3.75 -21.56
N ASN A 363 23.98 4.42 -20.80
CA ASN A 363 24.15 5.89 -20.79
C ASN A 363 22.92 6.68 -20.31
N LYS A 364 21.98 6.05 -19.62
CA LYS A 364 20.90 6.73 -18.90
C LYS A 364 21.03 6.49 -17.39
N PRO A 365 20.59 7.44 -16.55
CA PRO A 365 20.41 7.17 -15.12
C PRO A 365 19.45 6.00 -14.93
N TRP A 366 19.76 5.11 -14.00
CA TRP A 366 18.92 3.96 -13.65
C TRP A 366 18.07 4.23 -12.41
N PRO A 367 17.00 3.45 -12.18
CA PRO A 367 16.18 3.60 -10.99
C PRO A 367 17.00 3.44 -9.72
N SER A 368 16.80 4.30 -8.73
CA SER A 368 17.34 4.11 -7.37
C SER A 368 16.61 2.96 -6.68
N VAL A 369 15.30 2.85 -6.91
CA VAL A 369 14.46 1.78 -6.37
C VAL A 369 13.49 1.29 -7.45
N ILE A 370 13.38 -0.03 -7.57
CA ILE A 370 12.35 -0.71 -8.34
C ILE A 370 11.46 -1.44 -7.36
N TRP A 371 10.14 -1.24 -7.44
CA TRP A 371 9.19 -2.04 -6.70
C TRP A 371 8.38 -2.93 -7.63
N ALA A 372 8.24 -4.19 -7.24
CA ALA A 372 7.57 -5.21 -8.01
C ALA A 372 6.77 -6.15 -7.09
N PRO A 373 5.71 -6.80 -7.58
CA PRO A 373 5.02 -7.80 -6.78
C PRO A 373 5.92 -9.02 -6.63
N SER A 374 6.00 -9.60 -5.42
CA SER A 374 6.77 -10.82 -5.22
C SER A 374 6.13 -12.01 -5.94
N ASN A 375 4.79 -12.14 -5.84
CA ASN A 375 3.93 -13.16 -6.47
C ASN A 375 4.63 -14.50 -6.65
N MET A 376 5.23 -14.97 -5.57
CA MET A 376 5.89 -16.25 -5.58
C MET A 376 4.82 -17.34 -5.69
N ILE A 377 5.10 -18.38 -6.46
CA ILE A 377 4.22 -19.53 -6.68
C ILE A 377 4.85 -20.71 -5.95
N ASP A 378 4.06 -21.43 -5.17
CA ASP A 378 4.52 -22.66 -4.53
C ASP A 378 4.57 -23.83 -5.53
N SER A 379 5.56 -23.80 -6.43
CA SER A 379 5.91 -24.88 -7.34
C SER A 379 7.43 -25.03 -7.40
N ASP A 380 7.91 -26.26 -7.24
CA ASP A 380 9.32 -26.60 -7.46
C ASP A 380 9.66 -26.66 -8.97
N GLU A 381 8.64 -26.73 -9.83
CA GLU A 381 8.79 -26.93 -11.28
C GLU A 381 8.69 -25.63 -12.09
N ALA A 382 7.98 -24.62 -11.59
CA ALA A 382 7.83 -23.33 -12.27
C ALA A 382 8.67 -22.24 -11.57
N PRO A 383 9.70 -21.67 -12.23
CA PRO A 383 10.39 -20.51 -11.67
C PRO A 383 9.39 -19.38 -11.41
N ASN A 384 9.59 -18.61 -10.34
CA ASN A 384 8.84 -17.38 -10.09
C ASN A 384 9.14 -16.37 -11.21
N LEU A 385 8.42 -16.50 -12.32
CA LEU A 385 8.78 -15.89 -13.60
C LEU A 385 8.99 -14.38 -13.49
N GLN A 386 8.12 -13.70 -12.73
CA GLN A 386 8.26 -12.27 -12.43
C GLN A 386 9.60 -11.93 -11.76
N ILE A 387 9.96 -12.68 -10.70
CA ILE A 387 11.20 -12.46 -9.96
C ILE A 387 12.39 -12.78 -10.86
N SER A 388 12.37 -13.91 -11.56
CA SER A 388 13.47 -14.34 -12.44
C SER A 388 13.74 -13.33 -13.54
N VAL A 389 12.71 -12.92 -14.30
CA VAL A 389 12.86 -11.93 -15.39
C VAL A 389 13.42 -10.60 -14.88
N LEU A 390 12.94 -10.12 -13.72
CA LEU A 390 13.46 -8.90 -13.12
C LEU A 390 14.91 -9.04 -12.70
N MET A 391 15.27 -10.12 -11.99
CA MET A 391 16.63 -10.38 -11.53
C MET A 391 17.62 -10.56 -12.68
N ASP A 392 17.21 -11.29 -13.72
CA ASP A 392 18.04 -11.55 -14.90
C ASP A 392 18.29 -10.28 -15.72
N ALA A 393 17.38 -9.30 -15.65
CA ALA A 393 17.54 -8.00 -16.28
C ALA A 393 18.41 -7.01 -15.49
N LEU A 394 18.78 -7.29 -14.23
CA LEU A 394 19.56 -6.36 -13.40
C LEU A 394 21.02 -6.29 -13.86
N PRO A 395 21.51 -5.13 -14.33
CA PRO A 395 22.93 -4.98 -14.66
C PRO A 395 23.79 -5.17 -13.40
N SER A 396 24.96 -5.80 -13.52
CA SER A 396 25.89 -5.99 -12.40
C SER A 396 26.41 -4.66 -11.84
N SER A 397 26.44 -3.60 -12.64
CA SER A 397 26.85 -2.25 -12.25
C SER A 397 25.73 -1.42 -11.61
N TRP A 398 24.48 -1.90 -11.62
CA TRP A 398 23.37 -1.19 -10.99
C TRP A 398 23.53 -1.16 -9.47
N ARG A 399 23.25 -0.01 -8.85
CA ARG A 399 23.44 0.19 -7.39
C ARG A 399 22.15 0.47 -6.64
N GLY A 400 21.00 0.32 -7.31
CA GLY A 400 19.70 0.52 -6.68
C GLY A 400 19.24 -0.70 -5.88
N THR A 401 17.99 -0.65 -5.43
CA THR A 401 17.33 -1.72 -4.67
C THR A 401 16.09 -2.23 -5.41
N LEU A 402 15.93 -3.55 -5.47
CA LEU A 402 14.72 -4.20 -5.96
C LEU A 402 13.90 -4.66 -4.76
N VAL A 403 12.75 -4.03 -4.55
CA VAL A 403 11.83 -4.35 -3.45
C VAL A 403 10.69 -5.20 -3.99
N MET A 404 10.68 -6.47 -3.59
CA MET A 404 9.62 -7.42 -3.86
C MET A 404 8.54 -7.28 -2.79
N LEU A 405 7.46 -6.59 -3.12
CA LEU A 405 6.35 -6.33 -2.23
C LEU A 405 5.35 -7.47 -2.33
N ASP A 406 5.16 -8.19 -1.22
CA ASP A 406 4.05 -9.12 -1.07
C ASP A 406 2.78 -8.37 -0.68
N GLN A 407 1.75 -8.58 -1.49
CA GLN A 407 0.51 -7.80 -1.50
C GLN A 407 -0.71 -8.70 -1.32
N LEU A 408 -0.53 -9.96 -0.90
CA LEU A 408 -1.61 -10.96 -0.72
C LEU A 408 -2.33 -11.34 -2.03
N TYR A 409 -1.95 -10.79 -3.19
CA TYR A 409 -2.59 -11.06 -4.48
C TYR A 409 -1.81 -12.14 -5.24
N GLY A 410 -2.00 -13.41 -4.87
CA GLY A 410 -1.36 -14.56 -5.55
C GLY A 410 -0.95 -15.67 -4.58
N TYR A 411 -0.68 -15.29 -3.33
CA TYR A 411 -0.86 -16.20 -2.21
C TYR A 411 -2.24 -15.96 -1.64
N GLY A 412 -3.19 -16.83 -1.99
CA GLY A 412 -4.17 -17.17 -0.98
C GLY A 412 -3.37 -17.83 0.13
N TYR A 413 -2.75 -17.06 1.03
CA TYR A 413 -2.10 -17.60 2.22
C TYR A 413 -3.13 -18.50 2.87
N GLY A 414 -3.05 -19.78 2.56
CA GLY A 414 -3.77 -20.83 3.22
C GLY A 414 -3.12 -20.86 4.58
N TRP A 415 -3.59 -20.03 5.49
CA TRP A 415 -3.10 -20.06 6.85
C TRP A 415 -3.31 -21.51 7.30
N ASN A 416 -2.23 -22.27 7.57
CA ASN A 416 -2.37 -23.65 8.09
C ASN A 416 -3.20 -23.66 9.37
N THR A 417 -3.27 -22.52 10.03
CA THR A 417 -4.24 -22.18 11.06
C THR A 417 -5.10 -21.03 10.51
N GLY A 418 -6.32 -21.29 10.03
CA GLY A 418 -7.16 -20.37 9.23
C GLY A 418 -7.62 -19.05 9.87
N ASN A 419 -6.77 -18.41 10.67
CA ASN A 419 -6.99 -17.10 11.23
C ASN A 419 -5.86 -16.14 10.82
N PRO A 420 -6.13 -15.12 9.98
CA PRO A 420 -5.13 -14.13 9.58
C PRO A 420 -4.53 -13.39 10.79
N THR A 421 -5.26 -13.30 11.91
CA THR A 421 -4.78 -12.59 13.10
C THR A 421 -3.63 -13.30 13.82
N LEU A 422 -3.50 -14.63 13.68
CA LEU A 422 -2.42 -15.42 14.29
C LEU A 422 -1.14 -15.47 13.49
N ALA A 423 -1.13 -14.86 12.30
CA ALA A 423 -0.04 -14.95 11.38
C ALA A 423 1.25 -14.35 11.99
N THR A 424 1.99 -15.18 12.71
CA THR A 424 3.43 -15.05 12.90
C THR A 424 4.07 -15.69 11.69
N LEU A 425 5.19 -15.14 11.23
CA LEU A 425 5.87 -15.62 10.03
C LEU A 425 6.07 -17.15 9.99
N SER A 426 6.34 -17.79 11.14
CA SER A 426 6.48 -19.25 11.27
C SER A 426 5.20 -20.06 11.00
N GLY A 427 4.02 -19.45 11.09
CA GLY A 427 2.71 -20.04 10.80
C GLY A 427 2.18 -19.69 9.41
N VAL A 428 2.78 -18.70 8.74
CA VAL A 428 2.46 -18.30 7.38
C VAL A 428 3.21 -19.22 6.42
N LYS A 429 2.54 -20.28 5.96
CA LYS A 429 3.02 -20.97 4.76
C LYS A 429 2.41 -20.26 3.56
N PRO A 430 3.22 -19.86 2.57
CA PRO A 430 2.69 -19.49 1.28
C PRO A 430 2.02 -20.73 0.71
N VAL A 431 0.69 -20.76 0.72
CA VAL A 431 -0.06 -21.83 0.07
C VAL A 431 -0.59 -21.23 -1.21
N ASN A 432 -0.39 -21.92 -2.33
CA ASN A 432 -1.20 -21.63 -3.50
C ASN A 432 -2.54 -22.31 -3.27
N GLU A 433 -3.67 -21.64 -3.49
CA GLU A 433 -5.01 -22.26 -3.36
C GLU A 433 -5.15 -23.56 -4.18
N PHE A 434 -4.24 -23.77 -5.14
CA PHE A 434 -4.22 -24.89 -6.07
C PHE A 434 -3.11 -25.93 -5.86
N SER A 435 -2.20 -25.77 -4.88
CA SER A 435 -1.09 -26.74 -4.68
C SER A 435 -0.89 -27.09 -3.20
N PRO A 436 -0.80 -28.38 -2.82
CA PRO A 436 -0.42 -28.77 -1.47
C PRO A 436 1.00 -28.26 -1.18
N ALA A 437 1.15 -27.57 -0.05
CA ALA A 437 2.39 -26.91 0.34
C ALA A 437 3.63 -27.82 0.13
N THR A 438 4.58 -27.38 -0.69
CA THR A 438 5.86 -28.09 -0.85
C THR A 438 6.72 -27.96 0.41
N ARG A 439 7.85 -28.68 0.46
CA ARG A 439 8.75 -28.72 1.64
C ARG A 439 9.52 -27.43 1.87
N ASP A 440 9.61 -26.57 0.86
CA ASP A 440 10.49 -25.41 0.84
C ASP A 440 9.66 -24.17 1.21
N SER A 441 9.97 -23.55 2.34
CA SER A 441 9.22 -22.38 2.81
C SER A 441 9.47 -21.18 1.88
N GLY A 442 8.45 -20.33 1.65
CA GLY A 442 8.63 -19.12 0.84
C GLY A 442 9.79 -18.24 1.33
N LEU A 443 10.09 -18.26 2.63
CA LEU A 443 11.25 -17.60 3.22
C LEU A 443 12.59 -18.14 2.72
N GLU A 444 12.76 -19.46 2.66
CA GLU A 444 13.98 -20.06 2.11
C GLU A 444 14.16 -19.65 0.63
N ARG A 445 13.05 -19.54 -0.13
CA ARG A 445 13.12 -19.06 -1.52
C ARG A 445 13.51 -17.59 -1.60
N MET A 446 12.87 -16.72 -0.81
CA MET A 446 13.23 -15.30 -0.71
C MET A 446 14.70 -15.12 -0.31
N GLU A 447 15.17 -15.93 0.63
CA GLU A 447 16.56 -15.93 1.08
C GLU A 447 17.52 -16.33 -0.04
N ARG A 448 17.20 -17.36 -0.84
CA ARG A 448 18.01 -17.73 -2.01
C ARG A 448 18.08 -16.61 -3.04
N TYR A 449 16.99 -15.88 -3.28
CA TYR A 449 17.01 -14.72 -4.18
C TYR A 449 17.89 -13.59 -3.63
N ARG A 450 17.80 -13.28 -2.33
CA ARG A 450 18.65 -12.30 -1.65
C ARG A 450 20.13 -12.70 -1.67
N GLN A 451 20.43 -13.99 -1.51
CA GLN A 451 21.80 -14.51 -1.61
C GLN A 451 22.35 -14.44 -3.04
N ARG A 452 21.49 -14.64 -4.05
CA ARG A 452 21.86 -14.47 -5.46
C ARG A 452 22.15 -13.01 -5.79
N ASP A 453 21.41 -12.07 -5.22
CA ASP A 453 21.64 -10.64 -5.38
C ASP A 453 21.23 -9.85 -4.12
N PRO A 454 22.18 -9.29 -3.36
CA PRO A 454 21.90 -8.59 -2.10
C PRO A 454 21.11 -7.28 -2.28
N ARG A 455 20.95 -6.80 -3.52
CA ARG A 455 20.10 -5.64 -3.85
C ARG A 455 18.61 -6.01 -3.82
N VAL A 456 18.27 -7.29 -3.79
CA VAL A 456 16.89 -7.78 -3.74
C VAL A 456 16.44 -7.92 -2.30
N THR A 457 15.36 -7.22 -1.96
CA THR A 457 14.74 -7.24 -0.64
C THR A 457 13.28 -7.64 -0.77
N PHE A 458 12.72 -8.21 0.29
CA PHE A 458 11.33 -8.62 0.34
C PHE A 458 10.62 -7.92 1.50
N MET A 459 9.36 -7.56 1.29
CA MET A 459 8.53 -6.93 2.32
C MET A 459 7.08 -7.42 2.19
N SER A 460 6.41 -7.64 3.32
CA SER A 460 4.96 -7.86 3.36
C SER A 460 4.23 -6.59 3.80
N ALA A 461 3.22 -6.18 3.04
CA ALA A 461 2.30 -5.10 3.44
C ALA A 461 1.22 -5.58 4.43
N PHE A 462 1.14 -6.89 4.70
CA PHE A 462 0.04 -7.46 5.47
C PHE A 462 -0.09 -6.92 6.91
N PRO A 463 0.98 -6.76 7.70
CA PRO A 463 0.85 -6.19 9.04
C PRO A 463 0.28 -4.76 9.03
N MET A 464 0.61 -3.96 8.02
CA MET A 464 0.05 -2.61 7.83
C MET A 464 -1.45 -2.68 7.53
N TYR A 465 -1.85 -3.59 6.65
CA TYR A 465 -3.25 -3.79 6.29
C TYR A 465 -4.13 -4.20 7.47
N GLN A 466 -3.62 -5.08 8.32
CA GLN A 466 -4.37 -5.62 9.45
C GLN A 466 -4.95 -4.52 10.35
N GLY A 467 -4.23 -3.44 10.64
CA GLY A 467 -4.76 -2.38 11.51
C GLY A 467 -5.69 -1.37 10.83
N ARG A 468 -5.77 -1.37 9.49
CA ARG A 468 -6.51 -0.37 8.67
C ARG A 468 -7.45 -0.99 7.64
N LEU A 469 -7.98 -2.16 7.94
CA LEU A 469 -8.94 -2.88 7.07
C LEU A 469 -10.16 -2.03 6.67
N PHE A 470 -10.51 -1.04 7.49
CA PHE A 470 -11.69 -0.19 7.32
C PHE A 470 -11.50 0.98 6.34
N GLU A 471 -10.31 1.19 5.79
CA GLU A 471 -10.03 2.30 4.87
C GLU A 471 -10.30 1.97 3.39
N ASN A 472 -10.75 0.76 3.07
CA ASN A 472 -11.10 0.42 1.70
C ASN A 472 -12.42 1.09 1.26
N GLU A 473 -12.54 1.34 -0.04
CA GLU A 473 -13.68 2.05 -0.66
C GLU A 473 -15.04 1.42 -0.28
N GLU A 474 -15.08 0.10 -0.16
CA GLU A 474 -16.28 -0.66 0.19
C GLU A 474 -16.64 -0.58 1.69
N SER A 475 -15.67 -0.32 2.57
CA SER A 475 -15.93 -0.17 4.00
C SER A 475 -16.64 1.15 4.35
N ARG A 476 -16.73 2.08 3.41
CA ARG A 476 -17.37 3.40 3.57
C ARG A 476 -18.89 3.35 3.70
N ILE A 477 -19.53 2.26 3.28
CA ILE A 477 -20.99 2.06 3.47
C ILE A 477 -21.35 1.50 4.85
N GLY A 478 -20.40 1.47 5.79
CA GLY A 478 -20.59 0.96 7.15
C GLY A 478 -20.51 -0.57 7.26
N GLU A 479 -20.17 -1.26 6.17
CA GLU A 479 -19.94 -2.71 6.16
C GLU A 479 -18.45 -3.01 6.08
N ARG A 480 -17.89 -3.70 7.07
CA ARG A 480 -16.45 -4.02 7.07
C ARG A 480 -16.16 -5.14 6.10
N CYS A 481 -15.32 -4.81 5.13
CA CYS A 481 -15.00 -5.62 3.97
C CYS A 481 -13.63 -6.31 4.16
N TYR A 482 -13.66 -7.60 4.47
CA TYR A 482 -12.50 -8.48 4.69
C TYR A 482 -12.18 -9.25 3.40
N GLY A 483 -10.92 -9.20 2.95
CA GLY A 483 -10.48 -9.93 1.77
C GLY A 483 -11.04 -9.40 0.44
N CYS A 484 -11.58 -8.18 0.45
CA CYS A 484 -12.04 -7.51 -0.76
C CYS A 484 -10.83 -7.14 -1.64
N SER A 485 -11.07 -6.90 -2.93
CA SER A 485 -10.01 -6.47 -3.86
C SER A 485 -9.17 -5.40 -3.19
N ILE A 486 -7.92 -5.74 -2.91
CA ILE A 486 -7.03 -4.98 -2.03
C ILE A 486 -6.44 -3.78 -2.77
N HIS A 487 -7.26 -3.16 -3.63
CA HIS A 487 -7.02 -1.84 -4.15
C HIS A 487 -7.14 -0.87 -2.98
N TYR A 488 -6.03 -0.72 -2.26
CA TYR A 488 -5.96 0.06 -1.03
C TYR A 488 -6.21 1.55 -1.25
N HIS A 489 -6.28 2.01 -2.51
CA HIS A 489 -6.30 3.41 -2.86
C HIS A 489 -7.54 3.77 -3.66
N TYR A 490 -8.12 4.92 -3.34
CA TYR A 490 -9.10 5.60 -4.17
C TYR A 490 -8.71 7.07 -4.32
N VAL A 491 -9.20 7.74 -5.37
CA VAL A 491 -8.98 9.17 -5.55
C VAL A 491 -10.28 9.84 -5.14
N SER A 492 -10.27 10.75 -4.16
CA SER A 492 -11.48 11.53 -3.90
C SER A 492 -11.63 12.60 -4.97
N ASP A 493 -12.81 12.62 -5.58
CA ASP A 493 -13.24 13.75 -6.39
C ASP A 493 -14.02 14.80 -5.57
N ASP A 494 -14.51 14.40 -4.39
CA ASP A 494 -15.23 15.26 -3.48
C ASP A 494 -14.27 15.94 -2.49
N PRO A 495 -14.09 17.27 -2.57
CA PRO A 495 -13.33 18.01 -1.56
C PRO A 495 -14.00 17.98 -0.17
N ASN A 496 -15.28 17.61 -0.07
CA ASN A 496 -15.98 17.49 1.21
C ASN A 496 -15.93 16.07 1.78
N SER A 497 -15.22 15.14 1.12
CA SER A 497 -14.98 13.81 1.70
C SER A 497 -14.34 13.99 3.08
N PRO A 498 -14.79 13.29 4.14
CA PRO A 498 -14.20 13.43 5.47
C PRO A 498 -12.69 13.12 5.51
N GLU A 499 -12.20 12.41 4.50
CA GLU A 499 -10.79 12.07 4.28
C GLU A 499 -10.04 13.13 3.45
N ALA A 500 -10.74 14.07 2.79
CA ALA A 500 -10.13 15.16 2.03
C ALA A 500 -9.58 16.23 3.00
N TYR A 501 -8.36 16.02 3.48
CA TYR A 501 -7.67 16.95 4.39
C TYR A 501 -7.55 18.33 3.75
N GLY A 502 -8.32 19.30 4.26
CA GLY A 502 -8.32 20.68 3.78
C GLY A 502 -9.01 20.88 2.42
N GLY A 503 -9.92 20.01 2.01
CA GLY A 503 -10.65 20.16 0.74
C GLY A 503 -9.86 19.71 -0.49
N ALA A 504 -8.72 19.05 -0.29
CA ALA A 504 -7.84 18.62 -1.37
C ALA A 504 -8.31 17.31 -2.00
N LYS A 505 -8.33 17.26 -3.35
CA LYS A 505 -8.32 15.98 -4.05
C LYS A 505 -7.00 15.28 -3.77
N MET A 506 -7.08 14.03 -3.30
CA MET A 506 -5.91 13.23 -2.96
C MET A 506 -6.16 11.74 -3.23
N VAL A 507 -5.07 10.98 -3.24
CA VAL A 507 -5.10 9.52 -3.21
C VAL A 507 -5.21 9.08 -1.75
N HIS A 508 -6.31 8.43 -1.41
CA HIS A 508 -6.63 7.99 -0.06
C HIS A 508 -6.18 6.57 0.18
N SER A 509 -5.29 6.38 1.16
CA SER A 509 -4.95 5.11 1.80
C SER A 509 -3.81 5.36 2.80
N ALA A 510 -4.00 5.12 4.09
CA ALA A 510 -2.86 5.15 4.99
C ALA A 510 -1.84 4.06 4.59
N VAL A 511 -2.31 2.92 4.09
CA VAL A 511 -1.45 1.80 3.66
C VAL A 511 -0.62 2.17 2.44
N THR A 512 -1.19 2.70 1.35
CA THR A 512 -0.36 3.04 0.17
C THR A 512 0.52 4.24 0.41
N GLU A 513 0.11 5.19 1.25
CA GLU A 513 0.97 6.30 1.65
C GLU A 513 2.13 5.83 2.53
N MET A 514 1.88 4.90 3.46
CA MET A 514 2.95 4.25 4.23
C MET A 514 3.94 3.53 3.31
N LEU A 515 3.44 2.73 2.37
CA LEU A 515 4.30 2.03 1.40
C LEU A 515 5.08 3.00 0.50
N ALA A 516 4.46 4.10 0.06
CA ALA A 516 5.12 5.16 -0.68
C ALA A 516 6.30 5.75 0.11
N ASN A 517 6.07 6.06 1.39
CA ASN A 517 7.10 6.57 2.29
C ASN A 517 8.25 5.58 2.52
N VAL A 518 7.97 4.29 2.73
CA VAL A 518 9.00 3.24 2.84
C VAL A 518 9.88 3.22 1.59
N LEU A 519 9.28 3.33 0.40
CA LEU A 519 10.00 3.29 -0.86
C LEU A 519 10.84 4.55 -1.10
N ILE A 520 10.33 5.72 -0.70
CA ILE A 520 11.10 6.97 -0.70
C ILE A 520 12.31 6.82 0.21
N THR A 521 12.15 6.33 1.45
CA THR A 521 13.28 6.07 2.38
C THR A 521 14.32 5.16 1.74
N ARG A 522 13.91 4.08 1.06
CA ARG A 522 14.86 3.16 0.39
C ARG A 522 15.63 3.83 -0.75
N ALA A 523 15.05 4.83 -1.41
CA ALA A 523 15.70 5.52 -2.52
C ALA A 523 16.64 6.65 -2.07
N VAL A 524 16.32 7.32 -0.97
CA VAL A 524 17.00 8.58 -0.59
C VAL A 524 17.65 8.55 0.79
N GLY A 525 17.49 7.44 1.52
CA GLY A 525 17.90 7.32 2.91
C GLY A 525 16.93 8.02 3.86
N THR A 526 17.46 8.42 5.02
CA THR A 526 16.66 9.10 6.05
C THR A 526 16.37 10.56 5.68
N LYS A 527 15.35 11.16 6.28
CA LYS A 527 15.06 12.60 6.16
C LYS A 527 16.23 13.46 6.61
N ALA A 528 16.95 13.03 7.66
CA ALA A 528 18.16 13.69 8.12
C ALA A 528 19.24 13.69 7.03
N ALA A 529 19.52 12.54 6.43
CA ALA A 529 20.50 12.42 5.33
C ALA A 529 20.07 13.24 4.11
N LEU A 530 18.78 13.24 3.77
CA LEU A 530 18.24 14.07 2.69
C LEU A 530 18.50 15.56 2.93
N ARG A 531 18.23 16.06 4.14
CA ARG A 531 18.46 17.45 4.52
C ARG A 531 19.93 17.83 4.58
N GLU A 532 20.78 16.92 5.05
CA GLU A 532 22.24 17.10 5.06
C GLU A 532 22.78 17.30 3.64
N ARG A 533 22.42 16.40 2.71
CA ARG A 533 22.80 16.53 1.29
C ARG A 533 22.34 17.87 0.73
N ALA A 534 21.07 18.23 0.96
CA ALA A 534 20.56 19.51 0.47
C ALA A 534 21.27 20.72 1.09
N GLY A 535 21.70 20.64 2.35
CA GLY A 535 22.47 21.66 3.04
C GLY A 535 23.87 21.85 2.44
N THR A 536 24.56 20.76 2.07
CA THR A 536 25.88 20.83 1.43
C THR A 536 25.85 21.46 0.04
N HIS A 537 24.74 21.34 -0.69
CA HIS A 537 24.58 21.99 -1.99
C HIS A 537 24.21 23.48 -1.89
N SER A 538 23.73 23.94 -0.73
CA SER A 538 23.24 25.31 -0.56
C SER A 538 24.33 26.36 -0.31
N SER A 539 25.60 25.98 -0.15
CA SER A 539 26.69 26.94 0.11
C SER A 539 27.13 27.74 -1.12
N ASP A 540 26.82 27.28 -2.34
CA ASP A 540 27.21 27.95 -3.59
C ASP A 540 26.07 28.65 -4.34
N VAL A 541 24.81 28.52 -3.88
CA VAL A 541 23.65 29.10 -4.58
C VAL A 541 22.85 29.96 -3.61
N THR A 542 22.93 31.28 -3.79
CA THR A 542 22.11 32.30 -3.13
C THR A 542 20.63 32.26 -3.54
N SER A 543 20.19 31.21 -4.22
CA SER A 543 18.80 31.02 -4.62
C SER A 543 17.95 30.88 -3.38
N THR A 544 17.02 31.82 -3.19
CA THR A 544 16.04 31.75 -2.11
C THR A 544 15.18 30.50 -2.27
N ALA A 545 14.57 30.01 -1.19
CA ALA A 545 13.61 28.91 -1.26
C ALA A 545 12.49 29.16 -2.30
N GLU A 546 12.17 30.44 -2.56
CA GLU A 546 11.23 30.89 -3.58
C GLU A 546 11.69 30.59 -5.02
N GLU A 547 12.99 30.67 -5.33
CA GLU A 547 13.52 30.30 -6.65
C GLU A 547 13.45 28.78 -6.87
N ARG A 548 13.77 27.98 -5.84
CA ARG A 548 13.60 26.51 -5.91
C ARG A 548 12.14 26.10 -6.09
N GLN A 549 11.21 26.86 -5.50
CA GLN A 549 9.77 26.68 -5.67
C GLN A 549 9.25 27.17 -7.03
N ALA A 550 10.00 28.03 -7.73
CA ALA A 550 9.62 28.49 -9.07
C ALA A 550 9.88 27.41 -10.13
N ASP A 551 10.97 26.65 -10.01
CA ASP A 551 11.31 25.55 -10.92
C ASP A 551 10.38 24.34 -10.80
N THR A 552 9.67 24.18 -9.68
CA THR A 552 8.71 23.08 -9.47
C THR A 552 7.28 23.41 -9.94
N ARG A 553 7.06 24.60 -10.52
CA ARG A 553 5.75 25.00 -11.08
C ARG A 553 5.35 24.19 -12.30
N THR A 554 6.33 23.59 -12.97
CA THR A 554 6.11 22.70 -14.12
C THR A 554 6.82 21.38 -13.93
N PHE A 555 6.30 20.33 -14.54
CA PHE A 555 6.90 19.01 -14.57
C PHE A 555 6.76 18.41 -15.96
N GLU A 556 7.66 17.48 -16.30
CA GLU A 556 7.59 16.73 -17.55
C GLU A 556 6.73 15.48 -17.32
N LEU A 557 5.70 15.32 -18.13
CA LEU A 557 4.81 14.17 -18.14
C LEU A 557 4.99 13.42 -19.47
N CYS A 558 5.63 12.27 -19.39
CA CYS A 558 5.82 11.35 -20.52
C CYS A 558 4.88 10.16 -20.37
N THR A 559 4.11 9.88 -21.41
CA THR A 559 3.16 8.75 -21.40
C THR A 559 3.24 7.96 -22.70
N ASP A 560 3.26 6.63 -22.58
CA ASP A 560 2.82 5.73 -23.63
C ASP A 560 1.71 4.87 -23.03
N CYS A 561 0.48 5.28 -23.27
CA CYS A 561 -0.68 4.73 -22.59
C CYS A 561 -1.67 4.22 -23.64
N PRO A 562 -1.93 2.90 -23.70
CA PRO A 562 -3.05 2.42 -24.47
C PRO A 562 -4.29 2.92 -23.75
N ALA A 563 -5.24 3.43 -24.49
CA ALA A 563 -6.29 4.13 -23.79
C ALA A 563 -7.43 3.22 -23.37
N THR A 564 -7.62 2.07 -24.00
CA THR A 564 -8.45 0.98 -23.46
C THR A 564 -7.62 0.09 -22.54
N LEU A 565 -8.14 -0.20 -21.35
CA LEU A 565 -7.52 -1.10 -20.38
C LEU A 565 -7.32 -2.49 -20.99
N ILE A 566 -6.11 -2.78 -21.43
CA ILE A 566 -5.67 -4.16 -21.62
C ILE A 566 -4.58 -4.38 -20.57
N PRO A 567 -4.94 -4.89 -19.38
CA PRO A 567 -3.95 -5.44 -18.46
C PRO A 567 -3.13 -6.49 -19.21
N LEU A 568 -1.85 -6.65 -18.85
CA LEU A 568 -0.92 -7.62 -19.46
C LEU A 568 -0.29 -7.20 -20.79
N HIS A 569 -0.16 -5.91 -21.08
CA HIS A 569 0.57 -5.45 -22.25
C HIS A 569 1.83 -4.67 -21.84
N VAL A 570 2.99 -5.14 -22.30
CA VAL A 570 4.28 -4.47 -22.12
C VAL A 570 4.89 -4.24 -23.50
N LYS A 571 5.19 -2.98 -23.81
CA LYS A 571 5.85 -2.63 -25.06
C LYS A 571 7.36 -2.63 -24.85
N PRO A 572 8.14 -3.38 -25.65
CA PRO A 572 9.61 -3.43 -25.54
C PRO A 572 10.27 -2.04 -25.52
N SER A 573 9.74 -1.13 -26.33
CA SER A 573 10.22 0.25 -26.43
C SER A 573 9.01 1.19 -26.48
N PRO A 574 8.56 1.72 -25.33
CA PRO A 574 7.46 2.66 -25.27
C PRO A 574 7.75 3.91 -26.11
N LEU A 575 6.76 4.35 -26.88
CA LEU A 575 6.79 5.57 -27.68
C LEU A 575 6.21 6.72 -26.86
N LEU A 576 7.01 7.21 -25.92
CA LEU A 576 6.61 8.26 -24.99
C LEU A 576 6.24 9.56 -25.72
N LYS A 577 5.06 10.09 -25.38
CA LYS A 577 4.68 11.48 -25.65
C LYS A 577 4.93 12.29 -24.40
N CYS A 578 5.84 13.25 -24.48
CA CYS A 578 6.29 14.06 -23.35
C CYS A 578 5.79 15.49 -23.50
N ASP A 579 5.11 15.99 -22.48
CA ASP A 579 4.65 17.36 -22.38
C ASP A 579 5.19 17.98 -21.09
N THR A 580 5.70 19.21 -21.16
CA THR A 580 5.95 20.02 -19.97
C THR A 580 4.65 20.70 -19.57
N VAL A 581 4.13 20.34 -18.39
CA VAL A 581 2.83 20.80 -17.90
C VAL A 581 2.97 21.48 -16.55
N SER A 582 2.10 22.46 -16.28
CA SER A 582 1.99 23.07 -14.95
C SER A 582 0.98 22.37 -14.05
N ALA A 583 0.10 21.54 -14.61
CA ALA A 583 -0.90 20.73 -13.92
C ALA A 583 -1.22 19.48 -14.73
N LEU A 584 -1.70 18.43 -14.07
CA LEU A 584 -2.12 17.20 -14.73
C LEU A 584 -3.24 17.51 -15.73
N PRO A 585 -3.08 17.13 -17.01
CA PRO A 585 -4.11 17.37 -18.01
C PRO A 585 -5.32 16.49 -17.71
N GLY A 586 -6.45 17.13 -17.41
CA GLY A 586 -7.74 16.48 -17.18
C GLY A 586 -8.40 16.00 -18.45
N ASN A 587 -9.52 15.29 -18.27
CA ASN A 587 -10.37 14.78 -19.34
C ASN A 587 -9.60 13.98 -20.41
N ALA A 588 -8.56 13.27 -19.99
CA ALA A 588 -7.76 12.47 -20.90
C ALA A 588 -8.67 11.49 -21.63
N THR A 589 -8.66 11.57 -22.96
CA THR A 589 -9.48 10.71 -23.80
C THR A 589 -8.97 9.29 -23.73
N VAL A 590 -9.90 8.37 -23.58
CA VAL A 590 -9.68 6.95 -23.82
C VAL A 590 -9.59 6.78 -25.36
N GLY A 591 -8.41 7.02 -25.95
CA GLY A 591 -8.01 6.49 -27.27
C GLY A 591 -7.99 4.94 -27.43
N LYS A 592 -7.37 4.48 -28.52
CA LYS A 592 -7.33 3.06 -28.91
C LYS A 592 -6.21 2.30 -28.15
N ALA A 593 -6.30 0.96 -28.12
CA ALA A 593 -5.16 0.12 -27.72
C ALA A 593 -3.93 0.41 -28.59
N TRP A 594 -2.72 0.08 -28.11
CA TRP A 594 -1.50 0.15 -28.93
C TRP A 594 -1.71 -0.65 -30.22
N ASP A 595 -1.29 -0.05 -31.35
CA ASP A 595 -1.47 -0.49 -32.74
C ASP A 595 -2.21 -1.82 -32.92
N ASP A 596 -3.52 -1.73 -33.14
CA ASP A 596 -4.52 -2.63 -33.76
C ASP A 596 -4.24 -4.15 -33.97
N GLU A 597 -3.27 -4.79 -33.32
CA GLU A 597 -3.05 -6.23 -33.41
C GLU A 597 -4.32 -6.93 -32.97
N ARG A 598 -5.04 -7.40 -33.97
CA ARG A 598 -6.29 -8.09 -33.78
C ARG A 598 -5.97 -9.44 -33.21
N CYS A 599 -6.81 -9.85 -32.29
CA CYS A 599 -6.86 -11.24 -31.88
C CYS A 599 -6.92 -12.14 -33.11
N PRO A 600 -6.11 -13.20 -33.16
CA PRO A 600 -6.17 -14.15 -34.26
C PRO A 600 -7.59 -14.65 -34.47
N ASP A 601 -8.00 -14.80 -35.73
CA ASP A 601 -9.37 -15.20 -36.09
C ASP A 601 -9.81 -16.49 -35.38
N TRP A 602 -8.88 -17.43 -35.20
CA TRP A 602 -9.13 -18.70 -34.50
C TRP A 602 -9.46 -18.50 -33.01
N CYS A 603 -8.87 -17.50 -32.36
CA CYS A 603 -9.20 -17.15 -30.99
C CYS A 603 -10.53 -16.38 -30.93
N MET A 604 -10.76 -15.47 -31.88
CA MET A 604 -12.03 -14.72 -31.98
C MET A 604 -13.24 -15.60 -32.30
N ALA A 605 -13.03 -16.76 -32.93
CA ALA A 605 -14.08 -17.75 -33.17
C ALA A 605 -14.57 -18.45 -31.89
N ARG A 606 -13.83 -18.34 -30.77
CA ARG A 606 -14.24 -18.89 -29.47
C ARG A 606 -15.17 -17.92 -28.74
N GLU A 607 -16.12 -18.48 -27.98
CA GLU A 607 -16.88 -17.71 -27.01
C GLU A 607 -15.94 -17.14 -25.93
N PRO A 608 -16.24 -15.94 -25.37
CA PRO A 608 -15.48 -15.40 -24.24
C PRO A 608 -15.50 -16.35 -23.04
N ASP A 609 -14.35 -16.57 -22.41
CA ASP A 609 -14.29 -17.38 -21.18
C ASP A 609 -14.93 -16.64 -20.00
N ARG A 610 -14.87 -15.30 -20.01
CA ARG A 610 -15.47 -14.43 -19.00
C ARG A 610 -15.69 -13.01 -19.51
N GLN A 611 -16.59 -12.30 -18.84
CA GLN A 611 -16.67 -10.84 -18.93
C GLN A 611 -15.94 -10.23 -17.74
N ALA A 612 -14.97 -9.36 -18.02
CA ALA A 612 -14.24 -8.64 -16.98
C ALA A 612 -14.71 -7.18 -16.93
N SER A 613 -15.14 -6.72 -15.75
CA SER A 613 -15.35 -5.29 -15.53
C SER A 613 -14.01 -4.57 -15.55
N LYS A 614 -13.85 -3.64 -16.50
CA LYS A 614 -12.72 -2.73 -16.57
C LYS A 614 -13.24 -1.31 -16.32
N GLY A 615 -12.38 -0.40 -15.88
CA GLY A 615 -12.76 1.00 -15.62
C GLY A 615 -13.40 1.75 -16.80
N THR A 616 -13.39 1.17 -18.00
CA THR A 616 -14.04 1.67 -19.23
C THR A 616 -15.32 0.91 -19.63
N GLY A 617 -15.71 -0.14 -18.89
CA GLY A 617 -16.84 -1.02 -19.22
C GLY A 617 -16.51 -2.52 -19.10
N LEU A 618 -17.49 -3.37 -19.35
CA LEU A 618 -17.28 -4.82 -19.46
C LEU A 618 -16.53 -5.15 -20.75
N VAL A 619 -15.55 -6.05 -20.65
CA VAL A 619 -14.73 -6.54 -21.77
C VAL A 619 -14.82 -8.05 -21.84
N ASP A 620 -15.02 -8.59 -23.04
CA ASP A 620 -14.99 -10.03 -23.29
C ASP A 620 -13.54 -10.51 -23.27
N VAL A 621 -13.22 -11.45 -22.36
CA VAL A 621 -11.86 -12.01 -22.25
C VAL A 621 -11.85 -13.42 -22.83
N ARG A 622 -10.91 -13.68 -23.74
CA ARG A 622 -10.63 -15.00 -24.32
C ARG A 622 -9.19 -15.39 -24.01
N VAL A 623 -8.98 -16.62 -23.57
CA VAL A 623 -7.70 -17.26 -23.34
C VAL A 623 -7.65 -18.48 -24.25
N CYS A 624 -6.77 -18.38 -25.23
CA CYS A 624 -6.72 -19.26 -26.37
C CYS A 624 -5.38 -19.97 -26.39
N GLU A 625 -5.35 -21.24 -25.99
CA GLU A 625 -4.16 -22.07 -26.12
C GLU A 625 -3.77 -22.17 -27.59
N THR A 626 -2.50 -21.95 -27.91
CA THR A 626 -1.98 -22.28 -29.24
C THR A 626 -2.07 -23.79 -29.38
N THR A 627 -3.12 -24.30 -30.02
CA THR A 627 -3.25 -25.74 -30.28
C THR A 627 -1.96 -26.14 -30.99
N SER A 628 -1.12 -26.93 -30.32
CA SER A 628 0.06 -27.52 -30.95
C SER A 628 -0.47 -28.25 -32.19
N THR A 629 -0.25 -27.66 -33.36
CA THR A 629 -0.87 -28.09 -34.60
C THR A 629 -0.54 -29.55 -34.83
N GLY A 630 -1.57 -30.40 -34.82
CA GLY A 630 -1.62 -31.71 -35.47
C GLY A 630 -0.35 -32.57 -35.35
N LYS A 631 -0.27 -33.36 -34.28
CA LYS A 631 0.12 -34.78 -34.43
C LYS A 631 -1.14 -35.61 -34.70
N ASP A 632 -1.93 -35.23 -35.68
CA ASP A 632 -2.93 -36.13 -36.25
C ASP A 632 -2.24 -36.94 -37.34
N HIS A 633 -1.99 -38.20 -36.98
CA HIS A 633 -1.98 -39.40 -37.81
C HIS A 633 -2.14 -39.17 -39.33
N GLY A 634 -1.00 -39.15 -40.03
CA GLY A 634 -0.89 -39.60 -41.42
C GLY A 634 -0.41 -41.04 -41.48
#